data_AF-A0A922SG78-F1
#
_entry.id   AF-A0A922SG78-F1
#
_cell.length_a   1.000
_cell.length_b   1.000
_cell.length_c   1.000
_cell.angle_alpha   90.00
_cell.angle_beta   90.00
_cell.angle_gamma   90.00
#
_symmetry.space_group_name_H-M   'P 1'
#
loop_
_entity.id
_entity.type
_entity.pdbx_description
1 polymer ?
#
loop_
_entity_poly.entity_id
_entity_poly.type
_entity_poly.pdbx_seq_one_letter_code
_entity_poly.pdbx_strand_id
1 'polypeptide(L)'
;MGTALKLCEDVGVKVVSITCDGPAANFSMFTTFGCDILRQQNITSFESGNTRVHAFIDPCHAIKLIRNAFGELKIFIDLLGRKVDFTFLEILLKLQEKQGLHLAIKIKQPHIFYHKQKMKVKLATQLFSSSLADALDYCRSELKLKEIEGCEGTANFINLMNNVFDVLNSHSIRPPGFKKAMCPANIGIISALFEGATNYFKSLKLPSGELLINSRRKTGLI
;
A
#
# COMPACT_ATOMS: atom_id res chain seq x y z
N MET A 1 -19.23 11.89 31.51
CA MET A 1 -18.32 10.89 30.92
C MET A 1 -17.21 11.63 30.19
N GLY A 2 -15.95 11.45 30.59
CA GLY A 2 -14.81 11.95 29.81
C GLY A 2 -14.62 11.07 28.56
N THR A 3 -14.33 11.68 27.42
CA THR A 3 -13.90 10.93 26.23
C THR A 3 -12.59 10.19 26.56
N ALA A 4 -12.28 9.09 25.85
CA ALA A 4 -11.03 8.35 26.08
C ALA A 4 -9.78 9.23 25.98
N LEU A 5 -9.78 10.20 25.07
CA LEU A 5 -8.72 11.21 24.92
C LEU A 5 -8.55 12.04 26.20
N LYS A 6 -9.66 12.53 26.77
CA LYS A 6 -9.63 13.32 28.00
C LYS A 6 -9.13 12.50 29.19
N LEU A 7 -9.56 11.25 29.32
CA LEU A 7 -9.07 10.36 30.38
C LEU A 7 -7.55 10.08 30.27
N CYS A 8 -7.01 9.98 29.05
CA CYS A 8 -5.57 9.90 28.84
C CYS A 8 -4.86 11.19 29.27
N GLU A 9 -5.37 12.35 28.87
CA GLU A 9 -4.80 13.65 29.24
C GLU A 9 -4.83 13.88 30.76
N ASP A 10 -5.92 13.51 31.43
CA ASP A 10 -6.10 13.67 32.89
C ASP A 10 -5.04 12.89 33.70
N VAL A 11 -4.49 11.79 33.16
CA VAL A 11 -3.41 11.00 33.78
C VAL A 11 -2.02 11.34 33.22
N GLY A 12 -1.90 12.40 32.42
CA GLY A 12 -0.64 12.87 31.85
C GLY A 12 -0.18 12.13 30.59
N VAL A 13 -1.03 11.29 29.98
CA VAL A 13 -0.72 10.63 28.70
C VAL A 13 -1.06 11.55 27.54
N LYS A 14 -0.05 11.94 26.77
CA LYS A 14 -0.23 12.76 25.55
C LYS A 14 -0.54 11.87 24.35
N VAL A 15 -1.78 11.89 23.89
CA VAL A 15 -2.19 11.21 22.66
C VAL A 15 -1.82 12.10 21.46
N VAL A 16 -0.83 11.70 20.68
CA VAL A 16 -0.37 12.47 19.49
C VAL A 16 -0.98 11.97 18.18
N SER A 17 -1.54 10.75 18.18
CA SER A 17 -2.14 10.17 17.00
C SER A 17 -3.15 9.06 17.32
N ILE A 18 -4.08 8.84 16.40
CA ILE A 18 -5.00 7.70 16.39
C ILE A 18 -4.87 6.96 15.06
N THR A 19 -4.92 5.62 15.11
CA THR A 19 -4.84 4.77 13.92
C THR A 19 -6.03 3.84 13.90
N CYS A 20 -6.72 3.75 12.77
CA CYS A 20 -7.89 2.91 12.61
C CYS A 20 -7.84 2.10 11.31
N ASP A 21 -8.63 1.02 11.24
CA ASP A 21 -8.84 0.28 10.01
C ASP A 21 -9.84 0.99 9.08
N GLY A 22 -10.08 0.43 7.89
CA GLY A 22 -10.90 1.04 6.83
C GLY A 22 -12.44 0.86 6.82
N PRO A 23 -13.15 0.42 7.88
CA PRO A 23 -14.62 0.50 7.92
C PRO A 23 -15.16 1.93 7.85
N ALA A 24 -16.36 2.09 7.26
CA ALA A 24 -17.02 3.39 7.12
C ALA A 24 -17.28 4.09 8.47
N ALA A 25 -17.48 3.33 9.54
CA ALA A 25 -17.67 3.86 10.88
C ALA A 25 -16.45 4.66 11.37
N ASN A 26 -15.23 4.19 11.10
CA ASN A 26 -14.01 4.88 11.51
C ASN A 26 -13.79 6.17 10.73
N PHE A 27 -14.13 6.17 9.44
CA PHE A 27 -14.09 7.39 8.65
C PHE A 27 -15.12 8.41 9.13
N SER A 28 -16.33 7.96 9.49
CA SER A 28 -17.35 8.82 10.12
C SER A 28 -16.86 9.41 11.45
N MET A 29 -16.16 8.61 12.24
CA MET A 29 -15.52 9.06 13.48
C MET A 29 -14.47 10.15 13.20
N PHE A 30 -13.58 9.95 12.23
CA PHE A 30 -12.61 10.98 11.83
C PHE A 30 -13.31 12.27 11.39
N THR A 31 -14.37 12.18 10.59
CA THR A 31 -15.16 13.34 10.18
C THR A 31 -15.80 14.06 11.37
N THR A 32 -16.28 13.33 12.36
CA THR A 32 -16.82 13.90 13.60
C THR A 32 -15.75 14.66 14.40
N PHE A 33 -14.51 14.20 14.35
CA PHE A 33 -13.36 14.91 14.92
C PHE A 33 -12.85 16.08 14.05
N GLY A 34 -13.39 16.30 12.85
CA GLY A 34 -12.94 17.34 11.93
C GLY A 34 -11.84 16.91 10.96
N CYS A 35 -11.52 15.62 10.88
CA CYS A 35 -10.63 15.05 9.85
C CYS A 35 -11.44 14.49 8.67
N ASP A 36 -11.02 14.74 7.43
CA ASP A 36 -11.67 14.14 6.26
C ASP A 36 -10.65 13.45 5.35
N ILE A 37 -10.12 12.33 5.82
CA ILE A 37 -9.09 11.57 5.10
C ILE A 37 -9.63 11.06 3.74
N LEU A 38 -10.92 10.74 3.63
CA LEU A 38 -11.50 10.15 2.41
C LEU A 38 -11.72 11.15 1.28
N ARG A 39 -12.08 12.39 1.59
CA ARG A 39 -12.42 13.41 0.58
C ARG A 39 -11.38 14.53 0.53
N GLN A 40 -10.75 14.85 1.65
CA GLN A 40 -9.78 15.93 1.81
C GLN A 40 -8.51 15.41 2.51
N GLN A 41 -7.67 14.69 1.77
CA GLN A 41 -6.44 14.03 2.26
C GLN A 41 -5.42 14.96 2.94
N ASN A 42 -5.63 16.27 2.93
CA ASN A 42 -4.84 17.27 3.65
C ASN A 42 -5.37 17.57 5.06
N ILE A 43 -6.57 17.13 5.43
CA ILE A 43 -7.16 17.33 6.76
C ILE A 43 -7.07 16.04 7.56
N THR A 44 -5.89 15.81 8.14
CA THR A 44 -5.51 14.56 8.83
C THR A 44 -5.22 14.76 10.31
N SER A 45 -5.62 15.89 10.89
CA SER A 45 -5.45 16.14 12.32
C SER A 45 -6.57 16.99 12.89
N PHE A 46 -6.80 16.84 14.20
CA PHE A 46 -7.75 17.63 14.96
C PHE A 46 -7.15 18.04 16.31
N GLU A 47 -7.76 19.02 16.98
CA GLU A 47 -7.33 19.47 18.30
C GLU A 47 -8.14 18.76 19.39
N SER A 48 -7.45 18.18 20.37
CA SER A 48 -8.01 17.66 21.63
C SER A 48 -7.38 18.45 22.77
N GLY A 49 -8.15 19.35 23.39
CA GLY A 49 -7.61 20.29 24.36
C GLY A 49 -6.50 21.15 23.75
N ASN A 50 -5.27 20.99 24.27
CA ASN A 50 -4.06 21.67 23.77
C ASN A 50 -3.16 20.76 22.93
N THR A 51 -3.64 19.58 22.53
CA THR A 51 -2.87 18.60 21.78
C THR A 51 -3.45 18.40 20.38
N ARG A 52 -2.60 18.60 19.37
CA ARG A 52 -2.89 18.18 18.00
C ARG A 52 -2.75 16.67 17.88
N VAL A 53 -3.82 16.01 17.46
CA VAL A 53 -3.90 14.56 17.26
C VAL A 53 -3.98 14.26 15.77
N HIS A 54 -3.05 13.44 15.26
CA HIS A 54 -3.01 13.01 13.87
C HIS A 54 -3.81 11.71 13.64
N ALA A 55 -4.60 11.66 12.58
CA ALA A 55 -5.38 10.49 12.20
C ALA A 55 -4.69 9.71 11.07
N PHE A 56 -4.52 8.40 11.29
CA PHE A 56 -3.87 7.48 10.35
C PHE A 56 -4.77 6.30 10.00
N ILE A 57 -4.60 5.78 8.79
CA ILE A 57 -5.13 4.48 8.39
C ILE A 57 -4.07 3.42 8.65
N ASP A 58 -4.48 2.29 9.23
CA ASP A 58 -3.59 1.15 9.45
C ASP A 58 -2.96 0.68 8.12
N PRO A 59 -1.62 0.77 7.95
CA PRO A 59 -0.94 0.31 6.75
C PRO A 59 -1.19 -1.17 6.43
N CYS A 60 -1.29 -2.03 7.45
CA CYS A 60 -1.59 -3.44 7.29
C CYS A 60 -3.00 -3.66 6.73
N HIS A 61 -3.95 -2.80 7.08
CA HIS A 61 -5.27 -2.79 6.49
C HIS A 61 -5.24 -2.26 5.05
N ALA A 62 -4.59 -1.11 4.82
CA ALA A 62 -4.49 -0.47 3.52
C ALA A 62 -3.90 -1.42 2.46
N ILE A 63 -2.78 -2.10 2.75
CA ILE A 63 -2.15 -3.02 1.80
C ILE A 63 -3.06 -4.21 1.41
N LYS A 64 -3.93 -4.67 2.33
CA LYS A 64 -4.93 -5.70 2.01
C LYS A 64 -5.98 -5.16 1.03
N LEU A 65 -6.45 -3.94 1.25
CA LEU A 65 -7.41 -3.28 0.36
C LEU A 65 -6.82 -3.07 -1.04
N ILE A 66 -5.57 -2.62 -1.12
CA ILE A 66 -4.86 -2.46 -2.41
C ILE A 66 -4.71 -3.81 -3.12
N ARG A 67 -4.30 -4.87 -2.41
CA ARG A 67 -4.22 -6.23 -2.98
C ARG A 67 -5.57 -6.71 -3.51
N ASN A 68 -6.65 -6.45 -2.77
CA ASN A 68 -7.99 -6.82 -3.20
C ASN A 68 -8.43 -6.01 -4.43
N ALA A 69 -8.17 -4.70 -4.44
CA ALA A 69 -8.45 -3.83 -5.58
C ALA A 69 -7.68 -4.29 -6.83
N PHE A 70 -6.38 -4.56 -6.69
CA PHE A 70 -5.53 -5.01 -7.78
C PHE A 70 -5.98 -6.36 -8.34
N GLY A 71 -6.30 -7.33 -7.49
CA GLY A 71 -6.78 -8.62 -7.93
C GLY A 71 -8.19 -8.64 -8.51
N GLU A 72 -9.09 -7.75 -8.08
CA GLU A 72 -10.48 -7.66 -8.58
C GLU A 72 -10.57 -6.83 -9.86
N LEU A 73 -9.88 -5.69 -9.92
CA LEU A 73 -9.93 -4.77 -11.07
C LEU A 73 -8.95 -5.17 -12.18
N LYS A 74 -7.96 -6.00 -11.85
CA LYS A 74 -6.95 -6.63 -12.73
C LYS A 74 -5.98 -5.68 -13.41
N ILE A 75 -6.45 -4.58 -14.00
CA ILE A 75 -5.65 -3.68 -14.81
C ILE A 75 -5.81 -2.26 -14.28
N PHE A 76 -4.68 -1.59 -14.05
CA PHE A 76 -4.60 -0.14 -13.96
C PHE A 76 -3.72 0.42 -15.08
N ILE A 77 -3.89 1.70 -15.37
CA ILE A 77 -3.06 2.46 -16.30
C ILE A 77 -2.31 3.51 -15.49
N ASP A 78 -0.99 3.53 -15.58
CA ASP A 78 -0.16 4.52 -14.89
C ASP A 78 -0.03 5.84 -15.67
N LEU A 79 0.65 6.83 -15.07
CA LEU A 79 0.87 8.14 -15.67
C LEU A 79 1.68 8.12 -16.98
N LEU A 80 2.41 7.04 -17.26
CA LEU A 80 3.15 6.84 -18.50
C LEU A 80 2.36 6.04 -19.53
N GLY A 81 1.09 5.71 -19.25
CA GLY A 81 0.25 4.87 -20.11
C GLY A 81 0.59 3.39 -20.06
N ARG A 82 1.45 2.95 -19.13
CA ARG A 82 1.82 1.54 -18.96
C ARG A 82 0.72 0.79 -18.21
N LYS A 83 0.56 -0.48 -18.56
CA LYS A 83 -0.38 -1.37 -17.86
C LYS A 83 0.24 -1.89 -16.56
N VAL A 84 -0.50 -1.72 -15.48
CA VAL A 84 -0.30 -2.43 -14.21
C VAL A 84 -1.27 -3.60 -14.22
N ASP A 85 -0.80 -4.74 -14.69
CA ASP A 85 -1.60 -5.93 -14.98
C ASP A 85 -1.33 -7.05 -13.97
N PHE A 86 -2.40 -7.50 -13.31
CA PHE A 86 -2.37 -8.61 -12.35
C PHE A 86 -2.05 -9.96 -13.01
N THR A 87 -2.33 -10.11 -14.31
CA THR A 87 -2.10 -11.38 -15.04
C THR A 87 -0.62 -11.76 -15.09
N PHE A 88 0.31 -10.80 -15.03
CA PHE A 88 1.74 -11.10 -14.93
C PHE A 88 2.09 -11.91 -13.67
N LEU A 89 1.37 -11.70 -12.57
CA LEU A 89 1.56 -12.48 -11.33
C LEU A 89 1.04 -13.91 -11.50
N GLU A 90 -0.03 -14.09 -12.29
CA GLU A 90 -0.59 -15.40 -12.63
C GLU A 90 0.37 -16.18 -13.54
N ILE A 91 0.98 -15.52 -14.52
CA ILE A 91 2.00 -16.08 -15.42
C ILE A 91 3.23 -16.49 -14.62
N LEU A 92 3.71 -15.61 -13.73
CA LEU A 92 4.86 -15.90 -12.88
C LEU A 92 4.62 -17.10 -11.96
N LEU A 93 3.41 -17.22 -11.39
CA LEU A 93 3.02 -18.40 -10.62
C LEU A 93 3.05 -19.69 -11.47
N LYS A 94 2.43 -19.66 -12.66
CA LYS A 94 2.41 -20.81 -13.58
C LYS A 94 3.82 -21.22 -14.00
N LEU A 95 4.70 -20.24 -14.24
CA LEU A 95 6.09 -20.49 -14.59
C LEU A 95 6.81 -21.25 -13.48
N GLN A 96 6.67 -20.82 -12.21
CA GLN A 96 7.27 -21.53 -11.08
C GLN A 96 6.74 -22.96 -10.94
N GLU A 97 5.42 -23.14 -11.08
CA GLU A 97 4.79 -24.47 -10.95
C GLU A 97 5.21 -25.40 -12.08
N LYS A 98 5.36 -24.88 -13.30
CA LYS A 98 5.82 -25.65 -14.46
C LYS A 98 7.28 -26.06 -14.34
N GLN A 99 8.15 -25.17 -13.88
CA GLN A 99 9.60 -25.43 -13.83
C GLN A 99 10.03 -26.18 -12.56
N GLY A 100 9.20 -26.20 -11.51
CA GLY A 100 9.57 -26.75 -10.21
C GLY A 100 10.66 -25.95 -9.47
N LEU A 101 11.06 -24.80 -10.02
CA LEU A 101 12.09 -23.89 -9.51
C LEU A 101 11.46 -22.56 -9.11
N HIS A 102 11.80 -22.10 -7.91
CA HIS A 102 11.34 -20.81 -7.39
C HIS A 102 12.40 -19.73 -7.64
N LEU A 103 12.02 -18.61 -8.27
CA LEU A 103 12.87 -17.44 -8.52
C LEU A 103 13.13 -16.63 -7.23
N ALA A 104 13.37 -17.30 -6.11
CA ALA A 104 13.45 -16.72 -4.76
C ALA A 104 12.21 -15.91 -4.31
N ILE A 105 11.10 -15.98 -5.05
CA ILE A 105 9.83 -15.32 -4.71
C ILE A 105 8.92 -16.24 -3.89
N LYS A 106 8.13 -15.63 -3.00
CA LYS A 106 7.24 -16.36 -2.07
C LYS A 106 5.83 -16.58 -2.62
N ILE A 107 5.58 -16.20 -3.88
CA ILE A 107 4.25 -16.30 -4.49
C ILE A 107 3.83 -17.75 -4.66
N LYS A 108 2.58 -18.03 -4.31
CA LYS A 108 1.93 -19.34 -4.33
C LYS A 108 0.45 -19.15 -4.66
N GLN A 109 -0.25 -20.22 -4.98
CA GLN A 109 -1.70 -20.24 -5.24
C GLN A 109 -2.54 -19.33 -4.32
N PRO A 110 -2.35 -19.29 -2.98
CA PRO A 110 -3.15 -18.41 -2.11
C PRO A 110 -2.95 -16.90 -2.31
N HIS A 111 -1.85 -16.47 -2.95
CA HIS A 111 -1.60 -15.07 -3.26
C HIS A 111 -2.45 -14.59 -4.44
N ILE A 112 -2.62 -15.45 -5.45
CA ILE A 112 -3.42 -15.20 -6.65
C ILE A 112 -4.91 -15.48 -6.37
N PHE A 113 -5.21 -16.62 -5.77
CA PHE A 113 -6.55 -17.04 -5.39
C PHE A 113 -6.87 -16.63 -3.93
N TYR A 114 -6.68 -15.35 -3.65
CA TYR A 114 -6.73 -14.79 -2.30
C TYR A 114 -8.15 -14.65 -1.72
N HIS A 115 -9.22 -15.00 -2.44
CA HIS A 115 -10.62 -14.78 -2.03
C HIS A 115 -10.96 -15.36 -0.65
N LYS A 116 -10.50 -16.57 -0.34
CA LYS A 116 -10.69 -17.21 0.98
C LYS A 116 -9.69 -16.71 2.03
N GLN A 117 -8.71 -15.89 1.64
CA GLN A 117 -7.63 -15.39 2.49
C GLN A 117 -7.44 -13.86 2.36
N LYS A 118 -8.52 -13.12 2.01
CA LYS A 118 -8.54 -11.65 1.81
C LYS A 118 -7.99 -10.87 3.02
N MET A 119 -8.14 -11.44 4.21
CA MET A 119 -7.72 -10.82 5.47
C MET A 119 -6.25 -11.10 5.86
N LYS A 120 -5.55 -12.02 5.18
CA LYS A 120 -4.15 -12.32 5.51
C LYS A 120 -3.22 -11.24 4.99
N VAL A 121 -2.70 -10.42 5.90
CA VAL A 121 -1.72 -9.35 5.60
C VAL A 121 -0.45 -9.94 4.98
N LYS A 122 0.06 -11.05 5.53
CA LYS A 122 1.26 -11.74 5.03
C LYS A 122 1.21 -12.00 3.52
N LEU A 123 0.08 -12.46 3.01
CA LEU A 123 -0.08 -12.71 1.57
C LEU A 123 -0.09 -11.41 0.75
N ALA A 124 -0.70 -10.33 1.26
CA ALA A 124 -0.65 -9.04 0.59
C ALA A 124 0.77 -8.48 0.53
N THR A 125 1.49 -8.51 1.66
CA THR A 125 2.88 -8.03 1.72
C THR A 125 3.83 -8.84 0.84
N GLN A 126 3.61 -10.15 0.71
CA GLN A 126 4.43 -11.00 -0.17
C GLN A 126 4.15 -10.75 -1.65
N LEU A 127 2.90 -10.42 -1.99
CA LEU A 127 2.51 -10.01 -3.34
C LEU A 127 3.13 -8.66 -3.74
N PHE A 128 3.29 -7.74 -2.80
CA PHE A 128 3.95 -6.45 -3.04
C PHE A 128 5.42 -6.44 -2.59
N SER A 129 6.16 -7.52 -2.79
CA SER A 129 7.57 -7.58 -2.38
C SER A 129 8.51 -7.16 -3.49
N SER A 130 9.63 -6.52 -3.15
CA SER A 130 10.65 -6.13 -4.13
C SER A 130 11.16 -7.32 -4.95
N SER A 131 11.37 -8.47 -4.31
CA SER A 131 11.76 -9.71 -5.00
C SER A 131 10.78 -10.15 -6.10
N LEU A 132 9.49 -9.83 -5.96
CA LEU A 132 8.50 -10.14 -6.98
C LEU A 132 8.64 -9.22 -8.20
N ALA A 133 8.90 -7.93 -7.97
CA ALA A 133 9.19 -6.99 -9.04
C ALA A 133 10.50 -7.38 -9.76
N ASP A 134 11.55 -7.71 -9.01
CA ASP A 134 12.83 -8.17 -9.55
C ASP A 134 12.65 -9.43 -10.42
N ALA A 135 11.80 -10.37 -10.00
CA ALA A 135 11.49 -11.57 -10.78
C ALA A 135 10.75 -11.26 -12.09
N LEU A 136 9.82 -10.30 -12.09
CA LEU A 136 9.16 -9.84 -13.32
C LEU A 136 10.18 -9.23 -14.28
N ASP A 137 11.04 -8.33 -13.77
CA ASP A 137 12.08 -7.70 -14.58
C ASP A 137 13.10 -8.71 -15.10
N TYR A 138 13.51 -9.69 -14.31
CA TYR A 138 14.40 -10.77 -14.73
C TYR A 138 13.76 -11.64 -15.83
N CYS A 139 12.49 -12.02 -15.67
CA CYS A 139 11.75 -12.77 -16.69
C CYS A 139 11.63 -12.00 -18.01
N ARG A 140 11.48 -10.68 -17.94
CA ARG A 140 11.39 -9.80 -19.11
C ARG A 140 12.74 -9.59 -19.80
N SER A 141 13.76 -9.20 -19.03
CA SER A 141 15.04 -8.71 -19.56
C SER A 141 16.03 -9.84 -19.86
N GLU A 142 16.19 -10.78 -18.93
CA GLU A 142 17.19 -11.85 -19.03
C GLU A 142 16.62 -13.08 -19.74
N LEU A 143 15.42 -13.53 -19.34
CA LEU A 143 14.77 -14.70 -19.95
C LEU A 143 13.98 -14.37 -21.23
N LYS A 144 13.71 -13.08 -21.48
CA LYS A 144 13.00 -12.59 -22.68
C LYS A 144 11.68 -13.32 -22.95
N LEU A 145 10.93 -13.60 -21.87
CA LEU A 145 9.65 -14.27 -21.96
C LEU A 145 8.61 -13.32 -22.55
N LYS A 146 8.09 -13.65 -23.74
CA LYS A 146 7.06 -12.86 -24.44
C LYS A 146 5.81 -12.62 -23.58
N GLU A 147 5.45 -13.57 -22.73
CA GLU A 147 4.28 -13.49 -21.86
C GLU A 147 4.41 -12.42 -20.75
N ILE A 148 5.65 -11.99 -20.42
CA ILE A 148 5.97 -10.99 -19.40
C ILE A 148 6.39 -9.65 -20.04
N GLU A 149 6.37 -9.55 -21.37
CA GLU A 149 6.66 -8.29 -22.07
C GLU A 149 5.66 -7.20 -21.66
N GLY A 150 6.15 -5.98 -21.39
CA GLY A 150 5.31 -4.87 -20.92
C GLY A 150 5.03 -4.87 -19.41
N CYS A 151 5.68 -5.73 -18.60
CA CYS A 151 5.46 -5.80 -17.16
C CYS A 151 6.04 -4.62 -16.35
N GLU A 152 6.71 -3.65 -17.00
CA GLU A 152 7.40 -2.53 -16.33
C GLU A 152 6.47 -1.72 -15.43
N GLY A 153 5.22 -1.51 -15.87
CA GLY A 153 4.20 -0.84 -15.05
C GLY A 153 3.90 -1.63 -13.76
N THR A 154 3.72 -2.94 -13.88
CA THR A 154 3.47 -3.84 -12.74
C THR A 154 4.65 -3.94 -11.79
N ALA A 155 5.87 -4.10 -12.32
CA ALA A 155 7.09 -4.17 -11.52
C ALA A 155 7.30 -2.86 -10.73
N ASN A 156 7.14 -1.71 -11.39
CA ASN A 156 7.21 -0.40 -10.75
C ASN A 156 6.15 -0.23 -9.65
N PHE A 157 4.89 -0.61 -9.93
CA PHE A 157 3.83 -0.55 -8.93
C PHE A 157 4.13 -1.40 -7.70
N ILE A 158 4.58 -2.64 -7.89
CA ILE A 158 4.96 -3.56 -6.79
C ILE A 158 6.11 -2.97 -5.97
N ASN A 159 7.16 -2.46 -6.61
CA ASN A 159 8.31 -1.87 -5.91
C ASN A 159 7.93 -0.62 -5.11
N LEU A 160 7.10 0.27 -5.69
CA LEU A 160 6.60 1.45 -5.00
C LEU A 160 5.77 1.04 -3.76
N MET A 161 4.88 0.06 -3.90
CA MET A 161 4.10 -0.50 -2.80
C MET A 161 4.98 -1.11 -1.71
N ASN A 162 6.02 -1.87 -2.08
CA ASN A 162 7.00 -2.43 -1.15
C ASN A 162 7.64 -1.33 -0.31
N ASN A 163 8.17 -0.29 -0.97
CA ASN A 163 8.93 0.76 -0.32
C ASN A 163 8.06 1.60 0.61
N VAL A 164 6.86 1.98 0.17
CA VAL A 164 5.89 2.69 1.02
C VAL A 164 5.52 1.85 2.25
N PHE A 165 5.22 0.57 2.07
CA PHE A 165 4.86 -0.31 3.18
C PHE A 165 6.03 -0.54 4.15
N ASP A 166 7.25 -0.70 3.65
CA ASP A 166 8.46 -0.88 4.47
C ASP A 166 8.71 0.33 5.37
N VAL A 167 8.49 1.57 4.88
CA VAL A 167 8.58 2.78 5.72
C VAL A 167 7.49 2.80 6.79
N LEU A 168 6.23 2.57 6.37
CA LEU A 168 5.07 2.60 7.27
C LEU A 168 5.09 1.50 8.33
N ASN A 169 5.84 0.41 8.10
CA ASN A 169 5.99 -0.72 9.01
C ASN A 169 7.42 -0.83 9.60
N SER A 170 8.20 0.26 9.55
CA SER A 170 9.53 0.32 10.13
C SER A 170 9.45 0.37 11.67
N HIS A 171 10.33 -0.38 12.34
CA HIS A 171 10.31 -0.53 13.81
C HIS A 171 11.71 -0.54 14.43
N SER A 172 12.77 -0.42 13.63
CA SER A 172 14.15 -0.44 14.12
C SER A 172 15.07 0.38 13.24
N ILE A 173 16.14 0.90 13.83
CA ILE A 173 17.17 1.70 13.15
C ILE A 173 18.21 0.82 12.45
N ARG A 174 18.22 -0.49 12.74
CA ARG A 174 19.20 -1.47 12.24
C ARG A 174 19.03 -1.84 10.77
N PRO A 175 17.80 -2.12 10.26
CA PRO A 175 17.63 -2.48 8.86
C PRO A 175 18.07 -1.35 7.94
N PRO A 176 18.67 -1.65 6.77
CA PRO A 176 18.99 -0.64 5.78
C PRO A 176 17.76 -0.23 4.95
N GLY A 177 17.92 0.85 4.17
CA GLY A 177 16.91 1.32 3.22
C GLY A 177 15.60 1.75 3.88
N PHE A 178 14.48 1.46 3.22
CA PHE A 178 13.15 1.89 3.65
C PHE A 178 12.62 1.15 4.88
N LYS A 179 13.25 0.05 5.30
CA LYS A 179 12.92 -0.66 6.56
C LYS A 179 13.51 0.02 7.78
N LYS A 180 14.44 0.96 7.59
CA LYS A 180 15.04 1.76 8.66
C LYS A 180 13.99 2.71 9.22
N ALA A 181 13.88 2.74 10.55
CA ALA A 181 13.05 3.71 11.25
C ALA A 181 13.39 5.14 10.82
N MET A 182 12.35 5.98 10.75
CA MET A 182 12.48 7.39 10.37
C MET A 182 13.39 8.14 11.35
N CYS A 183 14.32 8.92 10.81
CA CYS A 183 15.28 9.72 11.57
C CYS A 183 15.71 10.95 10.74
N PRO A 184 16.38 11.94 11.34
CA PRO A 184 16.81 13.14 10.62
C PRO A 184 17.67 12.83 9.38
N ALA A 185 18.41 11.72 9.38
CA ALA A 185 19.28 11.34 8.26
C ALA A 185 18.53 10.77 7.04
N ASN A 186 17.33 10.20 7.20
CA ASN A 186 16.57 9.61 6.08
C ASN A 186 15.24 10.33 5.78
N ILE A 187 14.86 11.34 6.56
CA ILE A 187 13.57 12.03 6.40
C ILE A 187 13.36 12.60 5.00
N GLY A 188 14.39 13.21 4.39
CA GLY A 188 14.28 13.78 3.04
C GLY A 188 13.99 12.72 1.97
N ILE A 189 14.64 11.56 2.06
CA ILE A 189 14.42 10.43 1.14
C ILE A 189 13.01 9.85 1.34
N ILE A 190 12.56 9.74 2.60
CA ILE A 190 11.21 9.27 2.92
C ILE A 190 10.16 10.25 2.40
N SER A 191 10.33 11.56 2.60
CA SER A 191 9.43 12.59 2.09
C SER A 191 9.32 12.54 0.57
N ALA A 192 10.45 12.42 -0.15
CA ALA A 192 10.45 12.27 -1.61
C ALA A 192 9.73 10.99 -2.07
N LEU A 193 9.91 9.86 -1.35
CA LEU A 193 9.18 8.62 -1.62
C LEU A 193 7.67 8.83 -1.48
N PHE A 194 7.20 9.43 -0.39
CA PHE A 194 5.77 9.66 -0.17
C PHE A 194 5.18 10.64 -1.19
N GLU A 195 5.87 11.72 -1.51
CA GLU A 195 5.42 12.66 -2.54
C GLU A 195 5.27 11.96 -3.91
N GLY A 196 6.29 11.22 -4.33
CA GLY A 196 6.25 10.42 -5.55
C GLY A 196 5.14 9.37 -5.53
N ALA A 197 4.98 8.66 -4.41
CA ALA A 197 3.94 7.64 -4.25
C ALA A 197 2.53 8.23 -4.30
N THR A 198 2.29 9.33 -3.59
CA THR A 198 1.01 10.04 -3.59
C THR A 198 0.64 10.51 -4.99
N ASN A 199 1.59 11.12 -5.72
CA ASN A 199 1.37 11.56 -7.10
C ASN A 199 1.07 10.37 -8.01
N TYR A 200 1.82 9.27 -7.87
CA TYR A 200 1.59 8.06 -8.65
C TYR A 200 0.21 7.46 -8.38
N PHE A 201 -0.18 7.23 -7.12
CA PHE A 201 -1.48 6.65 -6.77
C PHE A 201 -2.66 7.52 -7.21
N LYS A 202 -2.54 8.85 -7.11
CA LYS A 202 -3.54 9.79 -7.61
C LYS A 202 -3.68 9.78 -9.13
N SER A 203 -2.63 9.38 -9.85
CA SER A 203 -2.62 9.32 -11.31
C SER A 203 -3.17 8.01 -11.89
N LEU A 204 -3.23 6.93 -11.09
CA LEU A 204 -3.68 5.62 -11.55
C LEU A 204 -5.11 5.68 -12.08
N LYS A 205 -5.32 5.10 -13.26
CA LYS A 205 -6.63 5.02 -13.93
C LYS A 205 -7.07 3.58 -14.13
N LEU A 206 -8.37 3.37 -14.18
CA LEU A 206 -8.96 2.18 -14.77
C LEU A 206 -8.83 2.23 -16.30
N PRO A 207 -8.97 1.10 -17.02
CA PRO A 207 -9.00 1.10 -18.49
C PRO A 207 -10.11 1.98 -19.08
N SER A 208 -11.17 2.26 -18.32
CA SER A 208 -12.23 3.21 -18.68
C SER A 208 -11.79 4.68 -18.68
N GLY A 209 -10.59 5.00 -18.15
CA GLY A 209 -10.09 6.36 -17.95
C GLY A 209 -10.46 6.97 -16.59
N GLU A 210 -11.35 6.32 -15.82
CA GLU A 210 -11.70 6.76 -14.45
C GLU A 210 -10.48 6.68 -13.52
N LEU A 211 -10.24 7.71 -12.72
CA LEU A 211 -9.20 7.67 -11.68
C LEU A 211 -9.52 6.61 -10.62
N LEU A 212 -8.54 5.79 -10.27
CA LEU A 212 -8.69 4.70 -9.30
C LEU A 212 -9.09 5.23 -7.90
N ILE A 213 -8.60 6.42 -7.54
CA ILE A 213 -8.96 7.14 -6.32
C ILE A 213 -10.42 7.62 -6.28
N ASN A 214 -11.14 7.59 -7.41
CA ASN A 214 -12.58 7.90 -7.47
C ASN A 214 -13.45 6.63 -7.47
N SER A 215 -12.85 5.47 -7.71
CA SER A 215 -13.55 4.19 -7.78
C SER A 215 -14.10 3.73 -6.43
N ARG A 216 -14.98 2.71 -6.46
CA ARG A 216 -15.46 2.01 -5.25
C ARG A 216 -14.36 1.28 -4.47
N ARG A 217 -13.16 1.11 -5.03
CA ARG A 217 -12.01 0.42 -4.42
C ARG A 217 -10.88 1.37 -4.00
N LYS A 218 -11.18 2.66 -3.87
CA LYS A 218 -10.22 3.71 -3.51
C LYS A 218 -9.62 3.61 -2.12
N THR A 219 -10.32 3.05 -1.13
CA THR A 219 -9.99 3.19 0.31
C THR A 219 -8.56 2.83 0.69
N GLY A 220 -7.91 1.88 0.02
CA GLY A 220 -6.51 1.53 0.32
C GLY A 220 -5.48 2.52 -0.24
N LEU A 221 -5.86 3.38 -1.19
CA LEU A 221 -5.00 4.28 -1.96
C LEU A 221 -5.17 5.76 -1.55
N ILE A 222 -5.98 6.01 -0.53
CA ILE A 222 -6.28 7.34 0.01
C ILE A 222 -5.39 7.62 1.21
#